data_AF-A0A356R3C2-F1
#
_entry.id   AF-A0A356R3C2-F1
#
_cell.length_a   1.000
_cell.length_b   1.000
_cell.length_c   1.000
_cell.angle_alpha   90.00
_cell.angle_beta   90.00
_cell.angle_gamma   90.00
#
_symmetry.space_group_name_H-M   'P 1'
#
loop_
_entity.id
_entity.type
_entity.pdbx_description
1 polymer ?
#
loop_
_entity_poly.entity_id
_entity_poly.type
_entity_poly.pdbx_seq_one_letter_code
_entity_poly.pdbx_strand_id
1 'polypeptide(L)'
;MTSGIKEGKKVGQNGMQNPTNEKAVKISPKDAPAVDRALCRSKLYLLVSWGYLYPEDEEFLDYLQSGEFVEDGKTALEGLKKELKGIGGEEALVRLDALAGQFDAIEAWISSEGENWNLQDLRDEHRRVFSNVIALDCPPYETLFGNDHVFGQSYVMGDIAGFYSAFGLQLSPDIHERLDHLSVELEFMHYLAYKESYAILHDGAEKLKTVIEAEKKFVKEHIGRWVPLFSGMLIRKADYGFYKILADFTSNWMAFDIAFLGVAPQPYSETDYRPATYSNPEGQSFECGAQDQGNELSLLMSEVGADAFLDKESGASGQSGNA
;
A
#
# COMPACT_ATOMS: atom_id res chain seq x y z
N MET A 1 6.04 14.00 -5.89
CA MET A 1 5.62 12.59 -5.93
C MET A 1 5.19 12.20 -7.33
N THR A 2 5.93 11.31 -7.98
CA THR A 2 5.58 10.74 -9.29
C THR A 2 4.53 9.64 -9.15
N SER A 3 3.50 9.69 -9.98
CA SER A 3 2.46 8.65 -10.10
C SER A 3 3.08 7.27 -10.41
N GLY A 4 2.67 6.25 -9.65
CA GLY A 4 3.10 4.87 -9.79
C GLY A 4 2.38 4.11 -10.89
N ILE A 5 1.30 4.65 -11.44
CA ILE A 5 0.58 4.08 -12.58
C ILE A 5 0.63 5.04 -13.78
N LYS A 6 1.17 4.56 -14.91
CA LYS A 6 1.30 5.35 -16.14
C LYS A 6 0.39 4.82 -17.25
N GLU A 7 -0.16 5.72 -18.08
CA GLU A 7 -0.82 5.35 -19.33
C GLU A 7 0.22 4.81 -20.33
N GLY A 8 -0.02 3.61 -20.89
CA GLY A 8 0.90 2.99 -21.83
C GLY A 8 0.93 3.69 -23.20
N LYS A 9 2.12 4.00 -23.74
CA LYS A 9 2.29 4.50 -25.12
C LYS A 9 2.06 3.37 -26.14
N LYS A 10 1.02 3.48 -26.96
CA LYS A 10 0.93 2.73 -28.24
C LYS A 10 1.86 3.38 -29.28
N VAL A 11 2.92 2.69 -29.67
CA VAL A 11 3.75 3.09 -30.83
C VAL A 11 3.04 2.65 -32.11
N GLY A 12 2.44 3.60 -32.81
CA GLY A 12 1.99 3.45 -34.18
C GLY A 12 2.50 4.62 -35.02
N GLN A 13 3.42 4.35 -35.95
CA GLN A 13 3.83 5.33 -36.97
C GLN A 13 2.75 5.40 -38.06
N ASN A 14 2.07 6.55 -38.18
CA ASN A 14 1.94 7.33 -39.43
C ASN A 14 0.85 8.40 -39.31
N GLY A 15 1.12 9.57 -39.88
CA GLY A 15 0.09 10.51 -40.34
C GLY A 15 0.02 11.83 -39.57
N MET A 16 0.73 12.82 -40.10
CA MET A 16 0.63 14.23 -39.74
C MET A 16 -0.82 14.74 -39.93
N GLN A 17 -1.51 15.10 -38.84
CA GLN A 17 -2.78 15.86 -38.88
C GLN A 17 -2.82 16.94 -37.79
N ASN A 18 -3.37 18.09 -38.18
CA ASN A 18 -3.44 19.41 -37.53
C ASN A 18 -3.88 19.44 -36.05
N PRO A 19 -3.57 20.53 -35.32
CA PRO A 19 -3.97 20.69 -33.92
C PRO A 19 -5.50 20.80 -33.82
N THR A 20 -6.09 19.86 -33.09
CA THR A 20 -7.51 19.90 -32.71
C THR A 20 -7.73 21.05 -31.75
N ASN A 21 -8.58 21.98 -32.16
CA ASN A 21 -9.15 23.03 -31.33
C ASN A 21 -10.06 22.37 -30.28
N GLU A 22 -9.50 22.04 -29.10
CA GLU A 22 -10.27 21.57 -27.95
C GLU A 22 -11.23 22.69 -27.53
N LYS A 23 -12.52 22.52 -27.88
CA LYS A 23 -13.56 23.42 -27.42
C LYS A 23 -13.63 23.31 -25.90
N ALA A 24 -13.46 24.43 -25.20
CA ALA A 24 -13.63 24.51 -23.75
C ALA A 24 -14.94 23.83 -23.33
N VAL A 25 -14.82 22.79 -22.51
CA VAL A 25 -15.97 21.99 -22.06
C VAL A 25 -16.78 22.80 -21.06
N LYS A 26 -18.02 23.13 -21.43
CA LYS A 26 -18.94 23.84 -20.55
C LYS A 26 -19.56 22.81 -19.60
N ILE A 27 -19.12 22.83 -18.34
CA ILE A 27 -19.72 22.02 -17.28
C ILE A 27 -21.15 22.50 -17.08
N SER A 28 -22.11 21.59 -17.24
CA SER A 28 -23.51 21.88 -16.96
C SER A 28 -23.69 21.99 -15.44
N PRO A 29 -24.39 23.01 -14.91
CA PRO A 29 -24.50 23.23 -13.47
C PRO A 29 -25.05 22.05 -12.67
N LYS A 30 -25.82 21.15 -13.30
CA LYS A 30 -26.40 19.97 -12.66
C LYS A 30 -25.36 18.86 -12.43
N ASP A 31 -24.28 18.85 -13.20
CA ASP A 31 -23.28 17.79 -13.21
C ASP A 31 -22.08 18.14 -12.32
N ALA A 32 -21.86 19.44 -12.03
CA ALA A 32 -20.77 19.93 -11.18
C ALA A 32 -20.69 19.23 -9.80
N PRO A 33 -21.79 19.00 -9.06
CA PRO A 33 -21.73 18.27 -7.78
C PRO A 33 -21.15 16.85 -7.89
N ALA A 34 -21.47 16.14 -8.98
CA ALA A 34 -20.98 14.77 -9.18
C ALA A 34 -19.50 14.76 -9.57
N VAL A 35 -19.07 15.71 -10.40
CA VAL A 35 -17.66 15.91 -10.78
C VAL A 35 -16.82 16.22 -9.55
N ASP A 36 -17.25 17.19 -8.74
CA ASP A 36 -16.52 17.63 -7.54
C ASP A 36 -16.40 16.50 -6.52
N ARG A 37 -17.46 15.72 -6.31
CA ARG A 37 -17.43 14.52 -5.46
C ARG A 37 -16.39 13.50 -5.94
N ALA A 38 -16.36 13.20 -7.23
CA ALA A 38 -15.42 12.25 -7.81
C ALA A 38 -13.96 12.74 -7.70
N LEU A 39 -13.72 14.03 -7.94
CA LEU A 39 -12.39 14.64 -7.74
C LEU A 39 -11.93 14.64 -6.28
N CYS A 40 -12.83 14.92 -5.33
CA CYS A 40 -12.52 14.87 -3.91
C CYS A 40 -12.17 13.44 -3.47
N ARG A 41 -12.95 12.43 -3.89
CA ARG A 41 -12.62 11.01 -3.66
C ARG A 41 -11.26 10.66 -4.24
N SER A 42 -11.02 11.07 -5.48
CA SER A 42 -9.76 10.86 -6.19
C SER A 42 -8.56 11.42 -5.40
N LYS A 43 -8.66 12.65 -4.88
CA LYS A 43 -7.58 13.25 -4.08
C LYS A 43 -7.33 12.50 -2.77
N LEU A 44 -8.39 12.07 -2.07
CA LEU A 44 -8.25 11.31 -0.82
C LEU A 44 -7.57 9.96 -1.05
N TYR A 45 -7.93 9.23 -2.12
CA TYR A 45 -7.22 8.01 -2.50
C TYR A 45 -5.73 8.23 -2.75
N LEU A 46 -5.37 9.31 -3.44
CA LEU A 46 -3.98 9.62 -3.78
C LEU A 46 -3.14 9.92 -2.53
N LEU A 47 -3.67 10.72 -1.61
CA LEU A 47 -2.98 11.05 -0.36
C LEU A 47 -2.69 9.79 0.47
N VAL A 48 -3.69 8.92 0.61
CA VAL A 48 -3.52 7.66 1.34
C VAL A 48 -2.55 6.72 0.62
N SER A 49 -2.62 6.66 -0.71
CA SER A 49 -1.69 5.87 -1.53
C SER A 49 -0.23 6.27 -1.26
N TRP A 50 0.08 7.56 -1.25
CA TRP A 50 1.42 8.05 -0.94
C TRP A 50 1.88 7.72 0.48
N GLY A 51 0.96 7.79 1.45
CA GLY A 51 1.25 7.44 2.83
C GLY A 51 1.71 6.00 3.05
N TYR A 52 1.40 5.07 2.14
CA TYR A 52 1.81 3.67 2.25
C TYR A 52 3.09 3.32 1.49
N LEU A 53 3.56 4.18 0.57
CA LEU A 53 4.79 3.91 -0.18
C LEU A 53 6.00 3.98 0.74
N TYR A 54 6.99 3.15 0.42
CA TYR A 54 8.31 3.29 1.01
C TYR A 54 8.91 4.65 0.62
N PRO A 55 9.40 5.45 1.57
CA PRO A 55 9.96 6.77 1.29
C PRO A 55 11.35 6.66 0.63
N GLU A 56 11.36 6.72 -0.71
CA GLU A 56 12.57 6.68 -1.53
C GLU A 56 13.39 7.98 -1.45
N ASP A 57 12.73 9.10 -1.19
CA ASP A 57 13.32 10.43 -1.05
C ASP A 57 12.56 11.28 -0.01
N GLU A 58 12.98 12.53 0.15
CA GLU A 58 12.42 13.48 1.11
C GLU A 58 11.07 14.05 0.67
N GLU A 59 10.59 13.83 -0.57
CA GLU A 59 9.43 14.54 -1.10
C GLU A 59 8.16 14.33 -0.26
N PHE A 60 7.92 13.11 0.21
CA PHE A 60 6.76 12.83 1.05
C PHE A 60 6.90 13.39 2.47
N LEU A 61 8.11 13.35 3.02
CA LEU A 61 8.38 13.92 4.33
C LEU A 61 8.25 15.45 4.31
N ASP A 62 8.79 16.11 3.28
CA ASP A 62 8.67 17.55 3.05
C ASP A 62 7.20 17.95 2.90
N TYR A 63 6.41 17.16 2.18
CA TYR A 63 4.98 17.39 1.99
C TYR A 63 4.15 17.22 3.28
N LEU A 64 4.57 16.32 4.18
CA LEU A 64 4.01 16.23 5.53
C LEU A 64 4.42 17.44 6.37
N GLN A 65 5.71 17.75 6.44
CA GLN A 65 6.27 18.80 7.29
C GLN A 65 5.85 20.22 6.86
N SER A 66 5.56 20.44 5.57
CA SER A 66 5.02 21.70 5.08
C SER A 66 3.57 21.95 5.50
N GLY A 67 2.86 20.91 5.96
CA GLY A 67 1.43 20.94 6.25
C GLY A 67 0.53 20.82 5.02
N GLU A 68 1.09 20.83 3.80
CA GLU A 68 0.32 20.76 2.56
C GLU A 68 -0.47 19.44 2.44
N PHE A 69 0.07 18.32 2.94
CA PHE A 69 -0.66 17.04 3.01
C PHE A 69 -1.99 17.18 3.77
N VAL A 70 -1.96 17.88 4.91
CA VAL A 70 -3.14 18.08 5.77
C VAL A 70 -4.11 19.06 5.12
N GLU A 71 -3.61 20.18 4.57
CA GLU A 71 -4.43 21.19 3.89
C GLU A 71 -5.18 20.59 2.69
N ASP A 72 -4.48 19.86 1.84
CA ASP A 72 -5.06 19.19 0.67
C ASP A 72 -6.11 18.15 1.07
N GLY A 73 -5.83 17.39 2.13
CA GLY A 73 -6.74 16.39 2.68
C GLY A 73 -8.02 16.99 3.25
N LYS A 74 -7.88 18.05 4.08
CA LYS A 74 -9.02 18.80 4.64
C LYS A 74 -9.85 19.44 3.53
N THR A 75 -9.22 20.06 2.53
CA THR A 75 -9.89 20.67 1.38
C THR A 75 -10.71 19.64 0.59
N ALA A 76 -10.12 18.48 0.27
CA ALA A 76 -10.82 17.41 -0.43
C ALA A 76 -11.99 16.86 0.41
N LEU A 77 -11.79 16.69 1.71
CA LEU A 77 -12.84 16.18 2.61
C LEU A 77 -14.00 17.18 2.76
N GLU A 78 -13.72 18.48 2.87
CA GLU A 78 -14.75 19.53 2.93
C GLU A 78 -15.57 19.59 1.63
N GLY A 79 -14.89 19.52 0.48
CA GLY A 79 -15.55 19.42 -0.82
C GLY A 79 -16.47 18.20 -0.90
N LEU A 80 -15.97 17.04 -0.47
CA LEU A 80 -16.76 15.80 -0.44
C LEU A 80 -17.99 15.91 0.47
N LYS A 81 -17.82 16.44 1.70
CA LYS A 81 -18.92 16.67 2.65
C LYS A 81 -19.98 17.61 2.08
N LYS A 82 -19.55 18.69 1.40
CA LYS A 82 -20.44 19.65 0.75
C LYS A 82 -21.30 18.99 -0.32
N GLU A 83 -20.70 18.21 -1.21
CA GLU A 83 -21.43 17.56 -2.32
C GLU A 83 -22.23 16.32 -1.91
N LEU A 84 -21.95 15.76 -0.72
CA LEU A 84 -22.74 14.68 -0.12
C LEU A 84 -23.84 15.18 0.82
N LYS A 85 -23.98 16.48 1.05
CA LYS A 85 -24.97 17.02 1.98
C LYS A 85 -26.39 16.58 1.57
N GLY A 86 -27.01 15.72 2.38
CA GLY A 86 -28.34 15.14 2.12
C GLY A 86 -28.33 13.83 1.34
N ILE A 87 -27.16 13.22 1.11
CA ILE A 87 -26.94 11.94 0.41
C ILE A 87 -26.12 11.01 1.33
N GLY A 88 -26.43 9.71 1.36
CA GLY A 88 -25.60 8.70 2.06
C GLY A 88 -25.98 8.39 3.52
N GLY A 89 -26.91 9.14 4.13
CA GLY A 89 -27.43 8.85 5.48
C GLY A 89 -26.46 9.22 6.62
N GLU A 90 -26.88 8.94 7.85
CA GLU A 90 -26.16 9.32 9.08
C GLU A 90 -24.80 8.62 9.22
N GLU A 91 -24.70 7.35 8.80
CA GLU A 91 -23.46 6.57 8.89
C GLU A 91 -22.34 7.18 8.03
N ALA A 92 -22.64 7.61 6.80
CA ALA A 92 -21.64 8.25 5.94
C ALA A 92 -21.11 9.56 6.55
N LEU A 93 -21.98 10.35 7.17
CA LEU A 93 -21.59 11.59 7.86
C LEU A 93 -20.66 11.32 9.03
N VAL A 94 -20.99 10.33 9.88
CA VAL A 94 -20.15 9.93 11.01
C VAL A 94 -18.75 9.51 10.55
N ARG A 95 -18.65 8.77 9.44
CA ARG A 95 -17.34 8.38 8.88
C ARG A 95 -16.57 9.58 8.35
N LEU A 96 -17.21 10.48 7.62
CA LEU A 96 -16.56 11.70 7.12
C LEU A 96 -16.09 12.63 8.25
N ASP A 97 -16.79 12.66 9.38
CA ASP A 97 -16.35 13.40 10.56
C ASP A 97 -15.14 12.75 11.24
N ALA A 98 -15.09 11.42 11.31
CA ALA A 98 -13.90 10.70 11.78
C ALA A 98 -12.66 11.05 10.93
N LEU A 99 -12.80 11.08 9.59
CA LEU A 99 -11.73 11.45 8.64
C LEU A 99 -11.14 12.84 8.91
N ALA A 100 -11.97 13.81 9.32
CA ALA A 100 -11.48 15.14 9.66
C ALA A 100 -10.58 15.10 10.90
N GLY A 101 -11.00 14.35 11.94
CA GLY A 101 -10.22 14.15 13.15
C GLY A 101 -8.88 13.44 12.92
N GLN A 102 -8.77 12.59 11.88
CA GLN A 102 -7.49 11.99 11.51
C GLN A 102 -6.52 12.99 10.88
N PHE A 103 -7.00 13.94 10.06
CA PHE A 103 -6.13 15.01 9.56
C PHE A 103 -5.66 15.94 10.68
N ASP A 104 -6.53 16.26 11.64
CA ASP A 104 -6.13 17.00 12.85
C ASP A 104 -5.08 16.24 13.68
N ALA A 105 -5.21 14.91 13.77
CA ALA A 105 -4.22 14.07 14.45
C ALA A 105 -2.88 14.02 13.72
N ILE A 106 -2.87 14.01 12.37
CA ILE A 106 -1.64 14.11 11.57
C ILE A 106 -0.97 15.46 11.81
N GLU A 107 -1.72 16.56 11.78
CA GLU A 107 -1.21 17.92 12.06
C GLU A 107 -0.59 18.03 13.47
N ALA A 108 -1.27 17.45 14.47
CA ALA A 108 -0.76 17.38 15.84
C ALA A 108 0.53 16.54 15.93
N TRP A 109 0.59 15.39 15.25
CA TRP A 109 1.79 14.54 15.21
C TRP A 109 2.97 15.23 14.52
N ILE A 110 2.73 15.92 13.40
CA ILE A 110 3.76 16.72 12.72
C ILE A 110 4.34 17.74 13.70
N SER A 111 3.47 18.50 14.37
CA SER A 111 3.87 19.55 15.31
C SER A 111 4.63 19.03 16.55
N SER A 112 4.38 17.78 16.97
CA SER A 112 5.00 17.22 18.17
C SER A 112 6.29 16.44 17.90
N GLU A 113 6.32 15.66 16.83
CA GLU A 113 7.38 14.71 16.53
C GLU A 113 7.87 14.86 15.08
N GLY A 114 6.95 14.90 14.12
CA GLY A 114 7.24 14.84 12.69
C GLY A 114 8.13 15.97 12.17
N GLU A 115 8.07 17.18 12.75
CA GLU A 115 8.96 18.30 12.39
C GLU A 115 10.46 17.98 12.58
N ASN A 116 10.79 17.07 13.50
CA ASN A 116 12.17 16.72 13.80
C ASN A 116 12.65 15.45 13.06
N TRP A 117 11.75 14.79 12.33
CA TRP A 117 12.10 13.59 11.58
C TRP A 117 12.94 13.95 10.35
N ASN A 118 13.90 13.10 10.04
CA ASN A 118 14.56 13.09 8.74
C ASN A 118 14.10 11.86 7.93
N LEU A 119 14.57 11.75 6.69
CA LEU A 119 14.22 10.64 5.80
C LEU A 119 14.51 9.26 6.41
N GLN A 120 15.60 9.12 7.17
CA GLN A 120 15.97 7.84 7.78
C GLN A 120 14.98 7.44 8.88
N ASP A 121 14.51 8.39 9.70
CA ASP A 121 13.50 8.11 10.73
C ASP A 121 12.20 7.58 10.10
N LEU A 122 11.76 8.21 9.01
CA LEU A 122 10.56 7.78 8.28
C LEU A 122 10.75 6.38 7.64
N ARG A 123 11.92 6.11 7.06
CA ARG A 123 12.27 4.78 6.50
C ARG A 123 12.29 3.70 7.57
N ASP A 124 12.89 3.99 8.72
CA ASP A 124 13.01 3.02 9.81
C ASP A 124 11.66 2.73 10.43
N GLU A 125 10.81 3.74 10.59
CA GLU A 125 9.44 3.53 11.02
C GLU A 125 8.62 2.74 9.98
N HIS A 126 8.72 3.07 8.69
CA HIS A 126 8.06 2.32 7.61
C HIS A 126 8.45 0.84 7.66
N ARG A 127 9.74 0.53 7.73
CA ARG A 127 10.23 -0.85 7.85
C ARG A 127 9.75 -1.52 9.14
N ARG A 128 9.69 -0.80 10.26
CA ARG A 128 9.21 -1.34 11.54
C ARG A 128 7.77 -1.82 11.45
N VAL A 129 6.90 -1.08 10.76
CA VAL A 129 5.46 -1.38 10.69
C VAL A 129 5.07 -2.28 9.53
N PHE A 130 5.74 -2.18 8.37
CA PHE A 130 5.42 -2.93 7.14
C PHE A 130 6.42 -4.04 6.77
N SER A 131 7.39 -4.37 7.64
CA SER A 131 8.27 -5.55 7.49
C SER A 131 7.46 -6.83 7.29
N ASN A 132 8.08 -7.94 6.82
CA ASN A 132 7.48 -9.27 6.63
C ASN A 132 8.23 -10.41 7.39
N VAL A 133 9.08 -10.06 8.35
CA VAL A 133 10.00 -10.97 9.06
C VAL A 133 9.30 -11.80 10.14
N ILE A 134 8.26 -11.28 10.79
CA ILE A 134 7.56 -11.98 11.89
C ILE A 134 6.07 -12.18 11.61
N ALA A 135 5.43 -13.19 12.21
CA ALA A 135 4.02 -13.49 11.93
C ALA A 135 3.01 -12.37 12.29
N LEU A 136 3.43 -11.37 13.08
CA LEU A 136 2.65 -10.18 13.46
C LEU A 136 2.87 -8.98 12.52
N ASP A 137 3.66 -9.16 11.48
CA ASP A 137 3.96 -8.12 10.53
C ASP A 137 2.75 -7.80 9.65
N CYS A 138 2.74 -6.57 9.10
CA CYS A 138 1.64 -6.03 8.31
C CYS A 138 2.12 -5.66 6.88
N PRO A 139 2.51 -6.65 6.05
CA PRO A 139 2.75 -6.39 4.65
C PRO A 139 1.51 -5.76 4.00
N PRO A 140 1.68 -4.68 3.24
CA PRO A 140 0.60 -4.06 2.49
C PRO A 140 0.36 -4.79 1.15
N TYR A 141 0.23 -6.12 1.11
CA TYR A 141 -0.02 -6.88 -0.13
C TYR A 141 -1.29 -7.73 -0.05
N GLU A 142 -2.22 -7.60 -1.01
CA GLU A 142 -3.50 -8.32 -1.00
C GLU A 142 -3.32 -9.84 -0.92
N THR A 143 -2.37 -10.40 -1.66
CA THR A 143 -2.28 -11.88 -1.77
C THR A 143 -1.87 -12.61 -0.50
N LEU A 144 -1.47 -11.89 0.53
CA LEU A 144 -1.21 -12.44 1.86
C LEU A 144 -2.50 -12.59 2.69
N PHE A 145 -3.64 -12.15 2.15
CA PHE A 145 -4.96 -12.28 2.74
C PHE A 145 -5.83 -13.20 1.88
N GLY A 146 -6.40 -14.26 2.47
CA GLY A 146 -7.45 -15.07 1.87
C GLY A 146 -7.03 -16.23 0.98
N ASN A 147 -5.75 -16.38 0.64
CA ASN A 147 -5.29 -17.42 -0.28
C ASN A 147 -4.61 -18.58 0.47
N ASP A 148 -5.28 -19.73 0.52
CA ASP A 148 -4.72 -20.95 1.13
C ASP A 148 -3.65 -21.64 0.25
N HIS A 149 -3.60 -21.33 -1.05
CA HIS A 149 -2.70 -21.97 -2.03
C HIS A 149 -2.11 -20.97 -3.04
N VAL A 150 -0.92 -21.28 -3.56
CA VAL A 150 -0.17 -20.47 -4.57
C VAL A 150 -0.99 -20.16 -5.82
N PHE A 151 -1.89 -21.06 -6.23
CA PHE A 151 -2.81 -20.84 -7.34
C PHE A 151 -3.81 -19.69 -7.09
N GLY A 152 -4.24 -19.49 -5.83
CA GLY A 152 -5.11 -18.38 -5.44
C GLY A 152 -4.38 -17.04 -5.57
N GLN A 153 -3.12 -16.98 -5.13
CA GLN A 153 -2.29 -15.77 -5.29
C GLN A 153 -2.11 -15.40 -6.76
N SER A 154 -1.83 -16.38 -7.63
CA SER A 154 -1.68 -16.16 -9.08
C SER A 154 -2.98 -15.67 -9.73
N TYR A 155 -4.13 -16.19 -9.28
CA TYR A 155 -5.44 -15.75 -9.76
C TYR A 155 -5.70 -14.28 -9.39
N VAL A 156 -5.52 -13.91 -8.12
CA VAL A 156 -5.68 -12.52 -7.65
C VAL A 156 -4.76 -11.58 -8.43
N MET A 157 -3.50 -11.97 -8.64
CA MET A 157 -2.53 -11.17 -9.38
C MET A 157 -2.95 -10.96 -10.84
N GLY A 158 -3.47 -12.00 -11.49
CA GLY A 158 -4.00 -11.92 -12.84
C GLY A 158 -5.25 -11.04 -12.96
N ASP A 159 -6.12 -11.07 -11.95
CA ASP A 159 -7.35 -10.27 -11.92
C ASP A 159 -7.03 -8.77 -11.75
N ILE A 160 -6.18 -8.42 -10.77
CA ILE A 160 -5.70 -7.04 -10.58
C ILE A 160 -5.00 -6.51 -11.85
N ALA A 161 -4.09 -7.31 -12.43
CA ALA A 161 -3.43 -6.94 -13.68
C ALA A 161 -4.42 -6.74 -14.84
N GLY A 162 -5.51 -7.53 -14.86
CA GLY A 162 -6.62 -7.40 -15.79
C GLY A 162 -7.36 -6.07 -15.64
N PHE A 163 -7.64 -5.64 -14.41
CA PHE A 163 -8.22 -4.32 -14.12
C PHE A 163 -7.32 -3.20 -14.65
N TYR A 164 -6.02 -3.22 -14.34
CA TYR A 164 -5.10 -2.18 -14.80
C TYR A 164 -5.03 -2.14 -16.34
N SER A 165 -4.90 -3.31 -16.96
CA SER A 165 -4.83 -3.44 -18.41
C SER A 165 -6.11 -2.97 -19.11
N ALA A 166 -7.29 -3.21 -18.53
CA ALA A 166 -8.57 -2.76 -19.08
C ALA A 166 -8.68 -1.24 -19.18
N PHE A 167 -7.97 -0.51 -18.30
CA PHE A 167 -7.88 0.94 -18.33
C PHE A 167 -6.61 1.47 -19.01
N GLY A 168 -5.82 0.60 -19.66
CA GLY A 168 -4.61 0.97 -20.38
C GLY A 168 -3.43 1.34 -19.49
N LEU A 169 -3.45 0.88 -18.23
CA LEU A 169 -2.51 1.24 -17.19
C LEU A 169 -1.41 0.19 -17.03
N GLN A 170 -0.21 0.67 -16.69
CA GLN A 170 0.94 -0.15 -16.34
C GLN A 170 1.65 0.46 -15.14
N LEU A 171 2.27 -0.38 -14.31
CA LEU A 171 3.13 0.11 -13.24
C LEU A 171 4.32 0.87 -13.83
N SER A 172 4.65 1.99 -13.20
CA SER A 172 5.84 2.75 -13.52
C SER A 172 7.09 1.90 -13.24
N PRO A 173 8.09 1.90 -14.13
CA PRO A 173 9.36 1.22 -13.86
C PRO A 173 10.13 1.83 -12.68
N ASP A 174 9.76 3.05 -12.28
CA ASP A 174 10.37 3.78 -11.17
C ASP A 174 9.84 3.32 -9.80
N ILE A 175 8.72 2.58 -9.78
CA ILE A 175 8.13 2.03 -8.57
C ILE A 175 8.53 0.56 -8.45
N HIS A 176 9.21 0.22 -7.35
CA HIS A 176 9.69 -1.12 -7.06
C HIS A 176 8.68 -1.94 -6.24
N GLU A 177 7.40 -1.76 -6.49
CA GLU A 177 6.32 -2.46 -5.81
C GLU A 177 5.60 -3.48 -6.69
N ARG A 178 4.94 -4.43 -6.03
CA ARG A 178 4.05 -5.38 -6.70
C ARG A 178 2.72 -4.72 -7.03
N LEU A 179 2.04 -5.28 -8.03
CA LEU A 179 0.73 -4.79 -8.47
C LEU A 179 -0.38 -4.95 -7.42
N ASP A 180 -0.22 -5.82 -6.43
CA ASP A 180 -1.15 -5.99 -5.30
C ASP A 180 -0.72 -5.24 -4.04
N HIS A 181 0.25 -4.31 -4.15
CA HIS A 181 0.61 -3.44 -3.05
C HIS A 181 -0.52 -2.42 -2.80
N LEU A 182 -0.86 -2.16 -1.53
CA LEU A 182 -1.96 -1.28 -1.14
C LEU A 182 -1.89 0.10 -1.81
N SER A 183 -0.70 0.70 -1.84
CA SER A 183 -0.51 1.99 -2.48
C SER A 183 -0.89 1.96 -3.98
N VAL A 184 -0.58 0.88 -4.68
CA VAL A 184 -0.87 0.72 -6.12
C VAL A 184 -2.38 0.53 -6.33
N GLU A 185 -3.03 -0.29 -5.49
CA GLU A 185 -4.49 -0.44 -5.52
C GLU A 185 -5.23 0.87 -5.20
N LEU A 186 -4.76 1.64 -4.22
CA LEU A 186 -5.31 2.95 -3.89
C LEU A 186 -5.09 3.97 -5.02
N GLU A 187 -3.93 3.94 -5.68
CA GLU A 187 -3.65 4.80 -6.81
C GLU A 187 -4.55 4.46 -8.02
N PHE A 188 -4.85 3.17 -8.21
CA PHE A 188 -5.84 2.76 -9.21
C PHE A 188 -7.23 3.30 -8.88
N MET A 189 -7.64 3.26 -7.61
CA MET A 189 -8.91 3.87 -7.18
C MET A 189 -8.92 5.40 -7.35
N HIS A 190 -7.80 6.07 -7.07
CA HIS A 190 -7.61 7.49 -7.40
C HIS A 190 -7.87 7.75 -8.89
N TYR A 191 -7.26 6.94 -9.77
CA TYR A 191 -7.42 7.06 -11.21
C TYR A 191 -8.86 6.80 -11.66
N LEU A 192 -9.55 5.78 -11.11
CA LEU A 192 -10.94 5.51 -11.46
C LEU A 192 -11.86 6.68 -11.06
N ALA A 193 -11.72 7.20 -9.85
CA ALA A 193 -12.50 8.36 -9.39
C ALA A 193 -12.19 9.62 -10.24
N TYR A 194 -10.94 9.80 -10.66
CA TYR A 194 -10.59 10.85 -11.62
C TYR A 194 -11.27 10.62 -12.99
N LYS A 195 -11.23 9.39 -13.51
CA LYS A 195 -11.91 9.02 -14.75
C LYS A 195 -13.43 9.13 -14.66
N GLU A 196 -14.03 8.93 -13.48
CA GLU A 196 -15.46 9.18 -13.25
C GLU A 196 -15.77 10.65 -13.52
N SER A 197 -14.99 11.55 -12.91
CA SER A 197 -15.11 13.00 -13.11
C SER A 197 -14.95 13.39 -14.58
N TYR A 198 -13.94 12.82 -15.25
CA TYR A 198 -13.69 13.05 -16.67
C TYR A 198 -14.86 12.52 -17.52
N ALA A 199 -15.41 11.36 -17.16
CA ALA A 199 -16.44 10.73 -17.94
C ALA A 199 -17.77 11.47 -17.90
N ILE A 200 -18.10 12.05 -16.74
CA ILE A 200 -19.26 12.96 -16.57
C ILE A 200 -19.16 14.15 -17.52
N LEU A 201 -17.96 14.69 -17.71
CA LEU A 201 -17.74 15.91 -18.51
C LEU A 201 -17.58 15.65 -20.01
N HIS A 202 -16.94 14.54 -20.39
CA HIS A 202 -16.38 14.38 -21.73
C HIS A 202 -16.89 13.16 -22.50
N ASP A 203 -17.24 12.08 -21.81
CA ASP A 203 -17.36 10.76 -22.42
C ASP A 203 -18.79 10.18 -22.44
N GLY A 204 -19.69 10.76 -21.66
CA GLY A 204 -21.10 10.41 -21.64
C GLY A 204 -21.44 9.16 -20.81
N ALA A 205 -22.74 8.80 -20.81
CA ALA A 205 -23.32 7.87 -19.84
C ALA A 205 -22.76 6.44 -19.88
N GLU A 206 -22.45 5.90 -21.06
CA GLU A 206 -21.94 4.52 -21.20
C GLU A 206 -20.55 4.34 -20.59
N LYS A 207 -19.63 5.26 -20.89
CA LYS A 207 -18.28 5.25 -20.32
C LYS A 207 -18.31 5.56 -18.82
N LEU A 208 -19.15 6.51 -18.39
CA LEU A 208 -19.37 6.78 -16.97
C LEU A 208 -19.83 5.51 -16.23
N LYS A 209 -20.81 4.79 -16.79
CA LYS A 209 -21.29 3.52 -16.23
C LYS A 209 -20.17 2.49 -16.13
N THR A 210 -19.33 2.36 -17.16
CA THR A 210 -18.18 1.43 -17.15
C THR A 210 -17.20 1.75 -16.02
N VAL A 211 -16.88 3.04 -15.81
CA VAL A 211 -15.99 3.46 -14.72
C VAL A 211 -16.59 3.16 -13.35
N ILE A 212 -17.86 3.52 -13.12
CA ILE A 212 -18.56 3.25 -11.86
C ILE A 212 -18.65 1.74 -11.58
N GLU A 213 -18.92 0.93 -12.61
CA GLU A 213 -18.94 -0.54 -12.46
C GLU A 213 -17.55 -1.09 -12.11
N ALA A 214 -16.48 -0.53 -12.68
CA ALA A 214 -15.11 -0.91 -12.34
C ALA A 214 -14.75 -0.55 -10.90
N GLU A 215 -15.09 0.66 -10.42
CA GLU A 215 -14.88 1.05 -9.01
C GLU A 215 -15.58 0.08 -8.06
N LYS A 216 -16.86 -0.18 -8.30
CA LYS A 216 -17.66 -1.11 -7.50
C LYS A 216 -17.05 -2.49 -7.48
N LYS A 217 -16.65 -3.00 -8.65
CA LYS A 217 -16.10 -4.34 -8.77
C LYS A 217 -14.76 -4.44 -8.05
N PHE A 218 -13.87 -3.47 -8.24
CA PHE A 218 -12.56 -3.46 -7.60
C PHE A 218 -12.67 -3.37 -6.08
N VAL A 219 -13.50 -2.46 -5.54
CA VAL A 219 -13.74 -2.38 -4.09
C VAL A 219 -14.37 -3.66 -3.54
N LYS A 220 -15.32 -4.25 -4.25
CA LYS A 220 -16.00 -5.46 -3.80
C LYS A 220 -15.11 -6.70 -3.80
N GLU A 221 -14.26 -6.84 -4.82
CA GLU A 221 -13.54 -8.09 -5.11
C GLU A 221 -12.07 -8.05 -4.63
N HIS A 222 -11.51 -6.85 -4.40
CA HIS A 222 -10.12 -6.61 -3.97
C HIS A 222 -10.07 -5.77 -2.69
N ILE A 223 -9.71 -4.48 -2.80
CA ILE A 223 -9.32 -3.60 -1.70
C ILE A 223 -10.32 -3.57 -0.51
N GLY A 224 -11.63 -3.66 -0.77
CA GLY A 224 -12.64 -3.68 0.29
C GLY A 224 -12.72 -4.98 1.10
N ARG A 225 -12.07 -6.06 0.67
CA ARG A 225 -12.06 -7.36 1.36
C ARG A 225 -10.96 -7.47 2.40
N TRP A 226 -9.77 -6.97 2.07
CA TRP A 226 -8.54 -7.21 2.85
C TRP A 226 -8.09 -5.97 3.64
N VAL A 227 -8.28 -4.78 3.10
CA VAL A 227 -7.79 -3.54 3.74
C VAL A 227 -8.41 -3.27 5.11
N PRO A 228 -9.70 -3.57 5.39
CA PRO A 228 -10.24 -3.42 6.74
C PRO A 228 -9.49 -4.26 7.79
N LEU A 229 -9.16 -5.51 7.45
CA LEU A 229 -8.39 -6.39 8.34
C LEU A 229 -6.95 -5.89 8.49
N PHE A 230 -6.29 -5.57 7.37
CA PHE A 230 -4.95 -5.00 7.35
C PHE A 230 -4.85 -3.74 8.21
N SER A 231 -5.81 -2.82 8.08
CA SER A 231 -5.84 -1.58 8.86
C SER A 231 -5.94 -1.88 10.36
N GLY A 232 -6.80 -2.83 10.76
CA GLY A 232 -6.91 -3.27 12.14
C GLY A 232 -5.62 -3.89 12.70
N MET A 233 -4.88 -4.62 11.88
CA MET A 233 -3.57 -5.17 12.26
C MET A 233 -2.52 -4.06 12.38
N LEU A 234 -2.48 -3.15 11.41
CA LEU A 234 -1.53 -2.04 11.37
C LEU A 234 -1.74 -1.07 12.54
N ILE A 235 -2.98 -0.77 12.92
CA ILE A 235 -3.28 0.04 14.11
C ILE A 235 -2.60 -0.54 15.36
N ARG A 236 -2.68 -1.87 15.55
CA ARG A 236 -2.06 -2.56 16.70
C ARG A 236 -0.53 -2.61 16.60
N LYS A 237 0.01 -2.79 15.40
CA LYS A 237 1.46 -2.90 15.15
C LYS A 237 2.16 -1.54 15.26
N ALA A 238 1.57 -0.50 14.69
CA ALA A 238 2.08 0.86 14.74
C ALA A 238 2.02 1.41 16.17
N ASP A 239 0.94 1.11 16.91
CA ASP A 239 0.66 1.49 18.31
C ASP A 239 0.51 3.01 18.54
N TYR A 240 1.31 3.84 17.86
CA TYR A 240 1.24 5.29 17.84
C TYR A 240 1.80 5.86 16.52
N GLY A 241 1.84 7.18 16.40
CA GLY A 241 2.50 7.88 15.30
C GLY A 241 1.74 7.90 13.97
N PHE A 242 2.40 8.39 12.93
CA PHE A 242 1.83 8.63 11.61
C PHE A 242 1.09 7.41 11.03
N TYR A 243 1.73 6.24 11.01
CA TYR A 243 1.16 5.06 10.37
C TYR A 243 -0.05 4.48 11.11
N LYS A 244 -0.13 4.65 12.44
CA LYS A 244 -1.38 4.33 13.15
C LYS A 244 -2.51 5.24 12.70
N ILE A 245 -2.25 6.55 12.63
CA ILE A 245 -3.26 7.53 12.22
C ILE A 245 -3.70 7.29 10.77
N LEU A 246 -2.76 6.98 9.87
CA LEU A 246 -3.04 6.60 8.48
C LEU A 246 -3.88 5.32 8.39
N ALA A 247 -3.63 4.32 9.25
CA ALA A 247 -4.43 3.11 9.33
C ALA A 247 -5.86 3.37 9.84
N ASP A 248 -6.00 4.21 10.87
CA ASP A 248 -7.30 4.68 11.36
C ASP A 248 -8.09 5.42 10.27
N PHE A 249 -7.40 6.28 9.50
CA PHE A 249 -7.98 6.96 8.33
C PHE A 249 -8.44 5.94 7.29
N THR A 250 -7.55 5.02 6.89
CA THR A 250 -7.81 4.05 5.81
C THR A 250 -8.96 3.12 6.16
N SER A 251 -9.07 2.68 7.42
CA SER A 251 -10.21 1.89 7.89
C SER A 251 -11.53 2.66 7.77
N ASN A 252 -11.57 3.93 8.17
CA ASN A 252 -12.78 4.75 8.05
C ASN A 252 -13.11 5.09 6.60
N TRP A 253 -12.08 5.34 5.78
CA TRP A 253 -12.21 5.61 4.35
C TRP A 253 -12.79 4.41 3.61
N MET A 254 -12.28 3.20 3.85
CA MET A 254 -12.83 1.98 3.25
C MET A 254 -14.27 1.71 3.69
N ALA A 255 -14.59 1.89 4.98
CA ALA A 255 -15.96 1.75 5.45
C ALA A 255 -16.91 2.76 4.76
N PHE A 256 -16.48 4.01 4.63
CA PHE A 256 -17.21 5.03 3.89
C PHE A 256 -17.40 4.65 2.42
N ASP A 257 -16.33 4.29 1.71
CA ASP A 257 -16.39 4.10 0.26
C ASP A 257 -17.18 2.84 -0.12
N ILE A 258 -17.08 1.76 0.67
CA ILE A 258 -17.93 0.56 0.54
C ILE A 258 -19.41 0.94 0.63
N ALA A 259 -19.78 1.74 1.64
CA ALA A 259 -21.15 2.21 1.83
C ALA A 259 -21.59 3.15 0.70
N PHE A 260 -20.73 4.08 0.30
CA PHE A 260 -20.98 5.04 -0.77
C PHE A 260 -21.23 4.35 -2.12
N LEU A 261 -20.40 3.37 -2.48
CA LEU A 261 -20.53 2.59 -3.71
C LEU A 261 -21.69 1.58 -3.66
N GLY A 262 -22.22 1.31 -2.45
CA GLY A 262 -23.31 0.36 -2.22
C GLY A 262 -22.89 -1.08 -2.54
N VAL A 263 -21.67 -1.45 -2.17
CA VAL A 263 -21.12 -2.79 -2.38
C VAL A 263 -21.00 -3.56 -1.06
N ALA A 264 -20.92 -4.88 -1.15
CA ALA A 264 -20.75 -5.76 0.01
C ALA A 264 -19.58 -6.72 -0.26
N PRO A 265 -18.33 -6.29 0.03
CA PRO A 265 -17.16 -7.15 -0.04
C PRO A 265 -17.30 -8.33 0.93
N GLN A 266 -16.68 -9.46 0.60
CA GLN A 266 -16.54 -10.58 1.56
C GLN A 266 -15.27 -10.35 2.39
N PRO A 267 -15.39 -9.97 3.67
CA PRO A 267 -14.24 -9.59 4.49
C PRO A 267 -13.40 -10.82 4.82
N TYR A 268 -12.09 -10.61 4.91
CA TYR A 268 -11.18 -11.59 5.50
C TYR A 268 -11.13 -11.46 7.02
N SER A 269 -10.74 -12.54 7.67
CA SER A 269 -10.51 -12.67 9.10
C SER A 269 -9.04 -12.92 9.40
N GLU A 270 -8.61 -12.79 10.66
CA GLU A 270 -7.22 -13.07 11.03
C GLU A 270 -6.77 -14.49 10.67
N THR A 271 -7.69 -15.46 10.63
CA THR A 271 -7.41 -16.83 10.17
C THR A 271 -7.18 -16.94 8.67
N ASP A 272 -7.38 -15.86 7.91
CA ASP A 272 -7.12 -15.79 6.47
C ASP A 272 -5.80 -15.08 6.15
N TYR A 273 -5.15 -14.47 7.15
CA TYR A 273 -3.83 -13.87 6.98
C TYR A 273 -2.74 -14.94 6.96
N ARG A 274 -1.84 -14.84 5.98
CA ARG A 274 -0.69 -15.73 5.79
C ARG A 274 0.57 -14.87 5.71
N PRO A 275 1.27 -14.65 6.83
CA PRO A 275 2.58 -14.01 6.78
C PRO A 275 3.51 -14.87 5.91
N ALA A 276 4.51 -14.24 5.30
CA ALA A 276 5.55 -14.91 4.53
C ALA A 276 6.40 -15.82 5.45
N THR A 277 5.80 -16.92 5.92
CA THR A 277 6.52 -18.04 6.50
C THR A 277 7.05 -18.84 5.32
N TYR A 278 8.36 -19.05 5.29
CA TYR A 278 9.01 -19.94 4.34
C TYR A 278 8.28 -21.29 4.37
N SER A 279 7.37 -21.47 3.43
CA SER A 279 6.58 -22.69 3.28
C SER A 279 7.25 -23.42 2.15
N ASN A 280 8.08 -24.40 2.52
CA ASN A 280 8.79 -25.23 1.55
C ASN A 280 7.74 -25.89 0.63
N PRO A 281 7.67 -25.56 -0.67
CA PRO A 281 6.69 -26.15 -1.55
C PRO A 281 6.99 -27.64 -1.64
N GLU A 282 6.05 -28.48 -1.22
CA GLU A 282 6.07 -29.92 -1.44
C GLU A 282 7.22 -30.71 -0.81
N GLY A 283 7.49 -30.59 0.50
CA GLY A 283 8.25 -31.63 1.23
C GLY A 283 9.65 -31.98 0.69
N GLN A 284 10.21 -31.16 -0.19
CA GLN A 284 11.57 -31.31 -0.70
C GLN A 284 12.43 -30.36 0.11
N SER A 285 13.14 -30.91 1.10
CA SER A 285 14.31 -30.23 1.64
C SER A 285 15.27 -29.96 0.49
N PHE A 286 15.25 -28.75 -0.05
CA PHE A 286 16.41 -28.25 -0.78
C PHE A 286 17.47 -28.00 0.29
N GLU A 287 18.20 -29.05 0.64
CA GLU A 287 19.57 -28.87 1.11
C GLU A 287 20.26 -28.10 -0.02
N CYS A 288 20.46 -26.79 0.19
CA CYS A 288 21.52 -26.09 -0.50
C CYS A 288 22.76 -26.98 -0.32
N GLY A 289 23.37 -27.42 -1.43
CA GLY A 289 24.44 -28.41 -1.45
C GLY A 289 25.74 -28.02 -0.74
N ALA A 290 25.68 -27.16 0.28
CA ALA A 290 26.58 -27.27 1.42
C ALA A 290 26.23 -28.57 2.16
N GLN A 291 26.70 -29.70 1.62
CA GLN A 291 26.99 -30.84 2.46
C GLN A 291 27.97 -30.33 3.50
N ASP A 292 27.46 -30.03 4.69
CA ASP A 292 28.23 -29.97 5.92
C ASP A 292 28.78 -31.38 6.17
N GLN A 293 29.82 -31.74 5.41
CA GLN A 293 30.79 -32.69 5.91
C GLN A 293 31.57 -31.90 6.94
N GLY A 294 31.15 -32.02 8.20
CA GLY A 294 31.68 -31.33 9.39
C GLY A 294 33.18 -31.56 9.64
N ASN A 295 33.99 -31.14 8.67
CA ASN A 295 35.41 -31.37 8.52
C ASN A 295 36.11 -30.12 7.94
N GLU A 296 35.37 -29.04 7.65
CA GLU A 296 35.97 -27.77 7.20
C GLU A 296 36.68 -27.05 8.35
N LEU A 297 36.12 -27.12 9.57
CA LEU A 297 36.78 -26.53 10.75
C LEU A 297 38.08 -27.26 11.10
N SER A 298 38.10 -28.60 10.99
CA SER A 298 39.30 -29.40 11.24
C SER A 298 40.36 -29.23 10.13
N LEU A 299 39.95 -29.11 8.86
CA LEU A 299 40.86 -28.80 7.76
C LEU A 299 41.49 -27.41 7.93
N LEU A 300 40.68 -26.38 8.22
CA LEU A 300 41.14 -25.01 8.43
C LEU A 300 42.09 -24.91 9.62
N MET A 301 41.81 -25.61 10.72
CA MET A 301 42.70 -25.65 11.89
C MET A 301 44.04 -26.33 11.59
N SER A 302 44.04 -27.35 10.73
CA SER A 302 45.28 -28.01 10.27
C SER A 302 46.10 -27.14 9.31
N GLU A 303 45.45 -26.39 8.40
CA GLU A 303 46.12 -25.52 7.42
C GLU A 303 46.75 -24.28 8.08
N VAL A 304 46.09 -23.72 9.10
CA VAL A 304 46.61 -22.55 9.83
C VAL A 304 47.52 -22.93 11.01
N GLY A 305 47.76 -24.23 11.24
CA GLY A 305 48.60 -24.74 12.32
C GLY A 305 48.06 -24.45 13.73
N ALA A 306 46.76 -24.19 13.86
CA ALA A 306 46.12 -23.85 15.13
C ALA A 306 46.08 -25.02 16.12
N ASP A 307 46.17 -26.26 15.62
CA ASP A 307 46.22 -27.47 16.47
C ASP A 307 47.43 -27.46 17.43
N ALA A 308 48.55 -26.87 17.00
CA ALA A 308 49.76 -26.77 17.82
C ALA A 308 49.64 -25.77 18.99
N PHE A 309 48.61 -24.91 18.99
CA PHE A 309 48.35 -23.97 20.07
C PHE A 309 47.45 -24.56 21.16
N LEU A 310 46.53 -25.46 20.80
CA LEU A 310 45.61 -26.08 21.75
C LEU A 310 46.28 -27.17 22.61
N ASP A 311 47.26 -27.90 22.07
CA ASP A 311 48.03 -28.91 22.83
C ASP A 311 49.02 -28.30 23.83
N LYS A 312 49.32 -26.99 23.74
CA LYS A 312 50.22 -26.30 24.69
C LYS A 312 49.51 -25.81 25.95
N GLU A 313 48.19 -25.59 25.92
CA GLU A 313 47.44 -25.16 27.10
C GLU A 313 46.95 -26.31 27.98
N SER A 314 46.91 -27.54 27.46
CA SER A 314 46.48 -28.73 28.23
C SER A 314 47.63 -29.47 28.95
N GLY A 315 48.89 -29.07 28.74
CA GLY A 315 50.08 -29.77 29.25
C GLY A 315 50.65 -29.31 30.60
N ALA A 316 50.03 -28.34 31.30
CA ALA A 316 50.60 -27.77 32.53
C ALA A 316 49.68 -27.91 33.76
N SER A 317 49.29 -29.12 34.13
CA SER A 317 48.99 -29.44 35.55
C SER A 317 49.03 -30.95 35.83
N GLY A 318 50.10 -31.44 36.48
CA GLY A 318 50.13 -32.81 36.97
C GLY A 318 51.49 -33.41 37.31
N GLN A 319 52.13 -32.94 38.39
CA GLN A 319 53.08 -33.64 39.30
C GLN A 319 53.57 -32.56 40.30
N SER A 320 53.47 -32.65 41.62
CA SER A 320 53.80 -33.69 42.60
C SER A 320 53.14 -33.34 43.95
N GLY A 321 52.86 -34.21 44.93
CA GLY A 321 53.26 -35.60 45.14
C GLY A 321 52.67 -36.11 46.46
N ASN A 322 52.62 -37.44 46.61
CA ASN A 322 52.34 -38.14 47.86
C ASN A 322 53.68 -38.52 48.52
N ALA A 323 53.82 -38.17 49.79
CA ALA A 323 54.49 -38.95 50.84
C ALA A 323 54.15 -38.34 52.21
#